data_AF-A0A9X2EGY9-F1
#
_entry.id   AF-A0A9X2EGY9-F1
#
_cell.length_a   1.000
_cell.length_b   1.000
_cell.length_c   1.000
_cell.angle_alpha   90.00
_cell.angle_beta   90.00
_cell.angle_gamma   90.00
#
_symmetry.space_group_name_H-M   'P 1'
#
loop_
_entity.id
_entity.type
_entity.pdbx_description
1 polymer ?
#
loop_
_entity_poly.entity_id
_entity_poly.type
_entity_poly.pdbx_seq_one_letter_code
_entity_poly.pdbx_strand_id
1 'polypeptide(L)'
;MITLKPLKPYKKPRGIKARWQSVRSDEFKCDWAIGVVSFHGKVPDGSRGREHADYIALECLHGMARMEAIALVMDMRALIYRWGNSIGKVFDVLRRHYHYEWEEVGKIVPIRMVTSDKSAGFQSLVDGDGFLCDSVEEAVRECAEEVAVWAAD
;
A
#
# COMPACT_ATOMS: atom_id res chain seq x y z
N MET A 1 -9.53 -13.00 15.54
CA MET A 1 -8.23 -12.34 15.31
C MET A 1 -7.61 -13.01 14.09
N ILE A 2 -7.74 -12.40 12.91
CA ILE A 2 -7.20 -12.96 11.68
C ILE A 2 -5.69 -12.76 11.72
N THR A 3 -4.96 -13.83 12.00
CA THR A 3 -3.50 -13.80 12.03
C THR A 3 -3.01 -13.95 10.60
N LEU A 4 -2.56 -12.85 9.98
CA LEU A 4 -1.95 -12.89 8.66
C LEU A 4 -0.81 -13.91 8.69
N LYS A 5 -0.92 -14.95 7.85
CA LYS A 5 0.06 -16.05 7.82
C LYS A 5 1.46 -15.47 7.62
N PRO A 6 2.49 -15.99 8.31
CA PRO A 6 3.85 -15.51 8.14
C PRO A 6 4.27 -15.67 6.68
N LEU A 7 4.48 -14.53 6.02
CA LEU A 7 4.96 -14.49 4.64
C LEU A 7 6.38 -15.09 4.59
N LYS A 8 6.65 -15.87 3.54
CA LYS A 8 7.97 -16.46 3.32
C LYS A 8 9.05 -15.37 3.32
N PRO A 9 10.26 -15.66 3.84
CA PRO A 9 11.38 -14.73 3.74
C PRO A 9 11.60 -14.34 2.28
N TYR A 10 11.68 -13.05 2.02
CA TYR A 10 11.90 -12.51 0.68
C TYR A 10 13.13 -11.64 0.67
N LYS A 11 13.80 -11.60 -0.48
CA LYS A 11 15.06 -10.90 -0.64
C LYS A 11 14.79 -9.45 -1.03
N LYS A 12 15.26 -8.52 -0.20
CA LYS A 12 15.28 -7.11 -0.57
C LYS A 12 16.22 -6.86 -1.76
N PRO A 13 15.75 -6.30 -2.89
CA PRO A 13 16.61 -5.96 -4.01
C PRO A 13 17.46 -4.73 -3.70
N ARG A 14 18.55 -4.55 -4.46
CA ARG A 14 19.46 -3.42 -4.26
C ARG A 14 18.78 -2.10 -4.64
N GLY A 15 19.13 -1.03 -3.93
CA GLY A 15 18.72 0.33 -4.29
C GLY A 15 17.28 0.71 -3.94
N ILE A 16 16.58 -0.08 -3.12
CA ILE A 16 15.26 0.25 -2.57
C ILE A 16 15.22 0.04 -1.06
N LYS A 17 14.42 0.84 -0.36
CA LYS A 17 14.15 0.71 1.08
C LYS A 17 12.68 1.02 1.34
N ALA A 18 12.10 0.34 2.32
CA ALA A 18 10.80 0.65 2.88
C ALA A 18 10.95 1.23 4.30
N ARG A 19 9.97 2.05 4.71
CA ARG A 19 9.74 2.47 6.10
C ARG A 19 8.27 2.30 6.40
N TRP A 20 7.96 1.85 7.60
CA TRP A 20 6.58 1.66 8.06
C TRP A 20 6.25 2.66 9.15
N GLN A 21 5.02 3.18 9.13
CA GLN A 21 4.47 4.04 10.15
C GLN A 21 3.01 3.67 10.36
N SER A 22 2.66 3.35 11.60
CA SER A 22 1.26 3.18 12.00
C SER A 22 0.71 4.55 12.38
N VAL A 23 -0.43 4.90 11.82
CA VAL A 23 -1.19 6.09 12.19
C VAL A 23 -2.48 5.63 12.86
N ARG A 24 -2.69 6.09 14.08
CA ARG A 24 -3.97 6.03 14.78
C ARG A 24 -4.40 7.47 14.98
N SER A 25 -5.66 7.76 14.73
CA SER A 25 -6.16 9.12 14.93
C SER A 25 -7.41 9.08 15.78
N ASP A 26 -7.33 9.73 16.94
CA ASP A 26 -8.49 10.04 17.78
C ASP A 26 -9.50 10.91 17.01
N GLU A 27 -9.02 11.69 16.03
CA GLU A 27 -9.81 12.56 15.16
C GLU A 27 -10.83 11.79 14.30
N PHE A 28 -10.51 10.54 13.95
CA PHE A 28 -11.37 9.71 13.12
C PHE A 28 -12.21 8.70 13.92
N LYS A 29 -12.18 8.78 15.27
CA LYS A 29 -12.89 7.86 16.19
C LYS A 29 -12.73 6.39 15.80
N CYS A 30 -11.56 6.03 15.32
CA CYS A 30 -11.26 4.74 14.77
C CYS A 30 -10.14 4.11 15.60
N ASP A 31 -10.47 3.06 16.35
CA ASP A 31 -9.48 2.31 17.15
C ASP A 31 -8.48 1.52 16.27
N TRP A 32 -8.73 1.48 14.97
CA TRP A 32 -7.96 0.71 14.02
C TRP A 32 -6.78 1.50 13.45
N ALA A 33 -5.65 0.80 13.24
CA ALA A 33 -4.47 1.41 12.66
C ALA A 33 -4.59 1.57 11.13
N ILE A 34 -4.10 2.69 10.61
CA ILE A 34 -3.83 2.91 9.19
C ILE A 34 -2.33 2.76 8.98
N GLY A 35 -1.93 1.91 8.04
CA GLY A 35 -0.53 1.60 7.77
C GLY A 35 0.01 2.46 6.64
N VAL A 36 1.02 3.29 6.93
CA VAL A 36 1.77 4.01 5.89
C VAL A 36 3.06 3.26 5.60
N VAL A 37 3.26 2.89 4.33
CA VAL A 37 4.46 2.22 3.84
C VAL A 37 5.13 3.10 2.80
N SER A 38 6.27 3.69 3.16
CA SER A 38 7.01 4.62 2.30
C SER A 38 8.19 3.95 1.61
N PHE A 39 8.29 4.11 0.30
CA PHE A 39 9.38 3.55 -0.50
C PHE A 39 10.35 4.63 -0.97
N HIS A 40 11.63 4.31 -0.89
CA HIS A 40 12.73 5.18 -1.30
C HIS A 40 13.69 4.43 -2.20
N GLY A 41 14.26 5.12 -3.19
CA GLY A 41 15.30 4.58 -4.05
C GLY A 41 14.93 4.58 -5.51
N LYS A 42 15.38 3.58 -6.28
CA LYS A 42 15.12 3.50 -7.73
C LYS A 42 14.69 2.09 -8.14
N VAL A 43 13.55 2.03 -8.83
CA VAL A 43 13.08 0.83 -9.51
C VAL A 43 13.69 0.80 -10.92
N PRO A 44 14.32 -0.31 -11.35
CA PRO A 44 14.76 -0.48 -12.72
C PRO A 44 13.59 -0.45 -13.70
N ASP A 45 13.79 0.15 -14.86
CA ASP A 45 12.75 0.28 -15.89
C ASP A 45 12.38 -1.08 -16.51
N GLY A 46 11.12 -1.21 -16.94
CA GLY A 46 10.61 -2.38 -17.64
C GLY A 46 10.64 -3.67 -16.81
N SER A 47 10.91 -4.81 -17.45
CA SER A 47 10.90 -6.14 -16.80
C SER A 47 11.98 -6.33 -15.73
N ARG A 48 13.02 -5.49 -15.75
CA ARG A 48 14.09 -5.51 -14.74
C ARG A 48 13.60 -5.05 -13.36
N GLY A 49 12.45 -4.37 -13.29
CA GLY A 49 11.81 -3.94 -12.05
C GLY A 49 11.00 -5.02 -11.34
N ARG A 50 10.96 -6.26 -11.86
CA ARG A 50 10.12 -7.34 -11.30
C ARG A 50 10.43 -7.66 -9.84
N GLU A 51 11.70 -7.79 -9.48
CA GLU A 51 12.08 -8.06 -8.08
C GLU A 51 11.70 -6.91 -7.14
N HIS A 52 11.78 -5.68 -7.62
CA HIS A 52 11.36 -4.50 -6.85
C HIS A 52 9.85 -4.45 -6.67
N ALA A 53 9.06 -4.81 -7.69
CA ALA A 53 7.62 -4.93 -7.56
C ALA A 53 7.24 -6.02 -6.54
N ASP A 54 7.84 -7.21 -6.63
CA ASP A 54 7.62 -8.28 -5.66
C ASP A 54 7.98 -7.83 -4.23
N TYR A 55 9.10 -7.11 -4.08
CA TYR A 55 9.52 -6.52 -2.80
C TYR A 55 8.51 -5.49 -2.26
N ILE A 56 8.03 -4.56 -3.09
CA ILE A 56 7.06 -3.54 -2.70
C ILE A 56 5.78 -4.19 -2.19
N ALA A 57 5.23 -5.16 -2.93
CA ALA A 57 4.01 -5.84 -2.53
C ALA A 57 4.17 -6.56 -1.19
N LEU A 58 5.28 -7.29 -1.03
CA LEU A 58 5.56 -8.03 0.21
C LEU A 58 5.79 -7.10 1.39
N GLU A 59 6.55 -6.01 1.22
CA GLU A 59 6.74 -5.00 2.28
C GLU A 59 5.43 -4.35 2.72
N CYS A 60 4.50 -4.09 1.79
CA CYS A 60 3.16 -3.60 2.12
C CYS A 60 2.40 -4.62 2.98
N LEU A 61 2.34 -5.89 2.57
CA LEU A 61 1.66 -6.93 3.34
C LEU A 61 2.30 -7.14 4.73
N HIS A 62 3.64 -7.18 4.78
CA HIS A 62 4.40 -7.31 6.03
C HIS A 62 4.20 -6.11 6.97
N GLY A 63 4.21 -4.90 6.42
CA GLY A 63 3.99 -3.67 7.17
C GLY A 63 2.61 -3.66 7.79
N MET A 64 1.58 -3.93 6.98
CA MET A 64 0.20 -4.02 7.43
C MET A 64 0.01 -5.04 8.54
N ALA A 65 0.57 -6.24 8.39
CA ALA A 65 0.52 -7.28 9.42
C ALA A 65 1.20 -6.85 10.72
N ARG A 66 2.40 -6.26 10.64
CA ARG A 66 3.15 -5.85 11.83
C ARG A 66 2.51 -4.67 12.54
N MET A 67 1.87 -3.77 11.80
CA MET A 67 1.20 -2.59 12.34
C MET A 67 -0.22 -2.89 12.82
N GLU A 68 -0.72 -4.11 12.57
CA GLU A 68 -2.13 -4.48 12.77
C GLU A 68 -3.07 -3.48 12.09
N ALA A 69 -2.67 -3.02 10.91
CA ALA A 69 -3.39 -1.99 10.17
C ALA A 69 -4.48 -2.60 9.27
N ILE A 70 -5.58 -1.87 9.13
CA ILE A 70 -6.75 -2.31 8.33
C ILE A 70 -6.95 -1.51 7.04
N ALA A 71 -6.15 -0.47 6.85
CA ALA A 71 -6.04 0.30 5.60
C ALA A 71 -4.57 0.61 5.29
N LEU A 72 -4.23 0.74 4.01
CA LEU A 72 -2.86 0.91 3.52
C LEU A 72 -2.71 2.23 2.75
N VAL A 73 -1.72 3.03 3.14
CA VAL A 73 -1.22 4.17 2.36
C VAL A 73 0.18 3.84 1.84
N MET A 74 0.35 3.92 0.52
CA MET A 74 1.61 3.69 -0.17
C MET A 74 2.25 5.04 -0.53
N ASP A 75 3.28 5.47 0.22
CA ASP A 75 4.01 6.71 -0.09
C ASP A 75 5.18 6.43 -1.04
N MET A 76 4.97 6.78 -2.32
CA MET A 76 5.93 6.56 -3.41
C MET A 76 6.70 7.83 -3.79
N ARG A 77 6.47 8.96 -3.11
CA ARG A 77 7.04 10.27 -3.51
C ARG A 77 8.55 10.27 -3.60
N ALA A 78 9.23 9.46 -2.79
CA ALA A 78 10.69 9.35 -2.77
C ALA A 78 11.26 8.20 -3.61
N LEU A 79 10.40 7.45 -4.31
CA LEU A 79 10.78 6.35 -5.19
C LEU A 79 10.92 6.86 -6.63
N ILE A 80 12.04 6.57 -7.26
CA ILE A 80 12.26 6.86 -8.67
C ILE A 80 11.71 5.69 -9.50
N TYR A 81 10.69 5.97 -10.30
CA TYR A 81 10.05 5.02 -11.20
C TYR A 81 9.54 5.73 -12.46
N ARG A 82 9.91 5.21 -13.63
CA ARG A 82 9.60 5.85 -14.92
C ARG A 82 8.54 5.09 -15.71
N TRP A 83 8.74 3.80 -15.96
CA TRP A 83 7.81 2.99 -16.75
C TRP A 83 8.05 1.48 -16.58
N GLY A 84 7.03 0.68 -16.88
CA GLY A 84 7.07 -0.78 -16.84
C GLY A 84 5.76 -1.38 -16.35
N ASN A 85 5.50 -2.64 -16.72
CA ASN A 85 4.26 -3.30 -16.30
C ASN A 85 4.46 -4.12 -15.02
N SER A 86 5.69 -4.28 -14.56
CA SER A 86 6.02 -5.11 -13.40
C SER A 86 5.34 -4.62 -12.12
N ILE A 87 5.10 -3.32 -12.00
CA ILE A 87 4.48 -2.74 -10.81
C ILE A 87 2.96 -2.95 -10.75
N GLY A 88 2.28 -3.17 -11.89
CA GLY A 88 0.85 -3.54 -11.88
C GLY A 88 0.59 -4.81 -11.06
N LYS A 89 1.57 -5.72 -11.05
CA LYS A 89 1.55 -6.93 -10.21
C LYS A 89 1.48 -6.62 -8.72
N VAL A 90 2.00 -5.47 -8.25
CA VAL A 90 1.87 -5.06 -6.85
C VAL A 90 0.40 -4.95 -6.49
N PHE A 91 -0.37 -4.23 -7.30
CA PHE A 91 -1.79 -4.01 -7.05
C PHE A 91 -2.57 -5.32 -7.12
N ASP A 92 -2.25 -6.20 -8.08
CA ASP A 92 -2.87 -7.54 -8.16
C ASP A 92 -2.60 -8.38 -6.91
N VAL A 93 -1.37 -8.35 -6.38
CA VAL A 93 -0.99 -9.10 -5.18
C VAL A 93 -1.72 -8.56 -3.96
N LEU A 94 -1.75 -7.24 -3.78
CA LEU A 94 -2.45 -6.59 -2.67
C LEU A 94 -3.96 -6.85 -2.74
N ARG A 95 -4.59 -6.65 -3.90
CA ARG A 95 -6.02 -6.92 -4.11
C ARG A 95 -6.34 -8.38 -3.80
N ARG A 96 -5.61 -9.35 -4.36
CA ARG A 96 -5.88 -10.78 -4.13
C ARG A 96 -5.73 -11.16 -2.67
N HIS A 97 -4.69 -10.65 -2.01
CA HIS A 97 -4.44 -10.97 -0.62
C HIS A 97 -5.53 -10.40 0.29
N TYR A 98 -5.83 -9.10 0.17
CA TYR A 98 -6.83 -8.48 1.02
C TYR A 98 -8.27 -8.85 0.67
N HIS A 99 -8.57 -9.12 -0.60
CA HIS A 99 -9.85 -9.70 -0.99
C HIS A 99 -10.07 -11.02 -0.26
N TYR A 100 -9.08 -11.94 -0.29
CA TYR A 100 -9.19 -13.23 0.39
C TYR A 100 -9.34 -13.10 1.91
N GLU A 101 -8.60 -12.18 2.55
CA GLU A 101 -8.64 -12.02 4.02
C GLU A 101 -9.93 -11.34 4.52
N TRP A 102 -10.65 -10.59 3.67
CA TRP A 102 -11.83 -9.80 4.06
C TRP A 102 -13.12 -10.18 3.32
N GLU A 103 -13.07 -11.21 2.46
CA GLU A 103 -14.22 -11.71 1.69
C GLU A 103 -15.38 -12.09 2.60
N GLU A 104 -15.10 -12.76 3.73
CA GLU A 104 -16.11 -13.20 4.70
C GLU A 104 -16.87 -12.04 5.37
N VAL A 105 -16.26 -10.86 5.43
CA VAL A 105 -16.84 -9.65 6.04
C VAL A 105 -17.46 -8.71 4.99
N GLY A 106 -17.31 -9.03 3.69
CA GLY A 106 -17.82 -8.21 2.58
C GLY A 106 -17.19 -6.82 2.48
N LYS A 107 -16.03 -6.59 3.11
CA LYS A 107 -15.33 -5.30 3.13
C LYS A 107 -14.08 -5.36 2.25
N ILE A 108 -13.71 -4.23 1.64
CA ILE A 108 -12.54 -4.11 0.76
C ILE A 108 -11.51 -3.20 1.41
N VAL A 109 -10.37 -3.76 1.85
CA VAL A 109 -9.25 -2.98 2.44
C VAL A 109 -8.96 -1.71 1.63
N PRO A 110 -9.10 -0.50 2.23
CA PRO A 110 -8.79 0.75 1.57
C PRO A 110 -7.30 0.80 1.28
N ILE A 111 -6.96 1.08 0.03
CA ILE A 111 -5.58 1.29 -0.41
C ILE A 111 -5.51 2.64 -1.13
N ARG A 112 -4.61 3.50 -0.66
CA ARG A 112 -4.29 4.80 -1.27
C ARG A 112 -2.82 4.89 -1.62
N MET A 113 -2.49 5.70 -2.61
CA MET A 113 -1.12 5.91 -3.05
C MET A 113 -0.83 7.40 -3.24
N VAL A 114 0.34 7.82 -2.77
CA VAL A 114 0.83 9.19 -2.94
C VAL A 114 2.06 9.15 -3.82
N THR A 115 2.07 9.97 -4.88
CA THR A 115 3.14 9.99 -5.88
C THR A 115 3.77 11.37 -6.01
N SER A 116 4.90 11.47 -6.69
CA SER A 116 5.52 12.74 -7.12
C SER A 116 6.03 12.61 -8.55
N ASP A 117 6.62 13.67 -9.09
CA ASP A 117 7.32 13.66 -10.38
C ASP A 117 8.37 12.54 -10.50
N LYS A 118 8.97 12.12 -9.39
CA LYS A 118 9.95 11.02 -9.37
C LYS A 118 9.32 9.67 -9.68
N SER A 119 8.04 9.52 -9.37
CA SER A 119 7.26 8.30 -9.47
C SER A 119 6.07 8.46 -10.41
N ALA A 120 6.12 9.42 -11.35
CA ALA A 120 4.99 9.73 -12.24
C ALA A 120 4.54 8.52 -13.08
N GLY A 121 5.44 7.58 -13.36
CA GLY A 121 5.10 6.34 -14.07
C GLY A 121 4.07 5.45 -13.38
N PHE A 122 3.77 5.68 -12.09
CA PHE A 122 2.69 5.00 -11.39
C PHE A 122 1.30 5.50 -11.81
N GLN A 123 1.17 6.77 -12.20
CA GLN A 123 -0.11 7.37 -12.56
C GLN A 123 -0.72 6.72 -13.80
N SER A 124 0.11 6.28 -14.75
CA SER A 124 -0.35 5.59 -15.95
C SER A 124 -0.75 4.12 -15.74
N LEU A 125 -0.68 3.61 -14.51
CA LEU A 125 -0.85 2.18 -14.19
C LEU A 125 -1.97 1.93 -13.19
N VAL A 126 -2.60 2.99 -12.70
CA VAL A 126 -3.71 2.92 -11.76
C VAL A 126 -4.96 3.38 -12.50
N ASP A 127 -5.87 2.45 -12.74
CA ASP A 127 -7.19 2.75 -13.31
C ASP A 127 -8.15 3.07 -12.15
N GLY A 128 -8.62 4.31 -12.08
CA GLY A 128 -9.78 4.69 -11.26
C GLY A 128 -9.58 5.92 -10.37
N ASP A 129 -10.67 6.67 -10.23
CA ASP A 129 -10.80 7.74 -9.25
C ASP A 129 -10.70 7.17 -7.82
N GLY A 130 -9.95 7.86 -6.95
CA GLY A 130 -9.84 7.52 -5.53
C GLY A 130 -8.66 6.62 -5.11
N PHE A 131 -7.77 6.20 -6.03
CA PHE A 131 -6.54 5.48 -5.62
C PHE A 131 -5.37 6.42 -5.32
N LEU A 132 -5.29 7.53 -6.04
CA LEU A 132 -4.23 8.53 -5.90
C LEU A 132 -4.71 9.67 -4.98
N CYS A 133 -3.84 10.08 -4.07
CA CYS A 133 -4.03 11.29 -3.26
C CYS A 133 -2.82 12.22 -3.43
N ASP A 134 -3.02 13.51 -3.16
CA ASP A 134 -2.00 14.54 -3.30
C ASP A 134 -1.00 14.52 -2.12
N SER A 135 -1.46 14.05 -0.96
CA SER A 135 -0.64 13.98 0.25
C SER A 135 -0.90 12.73 1.08
N VAL A 136 0.06 12.40 1.96
CA VAL A 136 -0.10 11.29 2.92
C VAL A 136 -1.20 11.60 3.93
N GLU A 137 -1.36 12.86 4.32
CA GLU A 137 -2.40 13.29 5.25
C GLU A 137 -3.80 13.07 4.66
N GLU A 138 -4.01 13.48 3.42
CA GLU A 138 -5.24 13.22 2.68
C GLU A 138 -5.51 11.72 2.50
N ALA A 139 -4.50 10.95 2.08
CA ALA A 139 -4.62 9.50 1.93
C ALA A 139 -5.01 8.80 3.23
N VAL A 140 -4.42 9.22 4.36
CA VAL A 140 -4.77 8.70 5.69
C VAL A 140 -6.21 9.08 6.04
N ARG A 141 -6.62 10.33 5.80
CA ARG A 141 -7.98 10.79 6.07
C ARG A 141 -9.01 9.99 5.27
N GLU A 142 -8.81 9.81 3.97
CA GLU A 142 -9.73 9.04 3.14
C GLU A 142 -9.81 7.56 3.56
N CYS A 143 -8.67 6.93 3.85
CA CYS A 143 -8.65 5.59 4.42
C CYS A 143 -9.45 5.52 5.74
N ALA A 144 -9.30 6.53 6.59
CA ALA A 144 -10.02 6.59 7.87
C ALA A 144 -11.53 6.73 7.68
N GLU A 145 -11.97 7.57 6.75
CA GLU A 145 -13.38 7.78 6.41
C GLU A 145 -14.02 6.48 5.87
N GLU A 146 -13.35 5.77 4.95
CA GLU A 146 -13.84 4.48 4.43
C GLU A 146 -13.94 3.42 5.53
N VAL A 147 -12.94 3.35 6.40
CA VAL A 147 -12.94 2.43 7.55
C VAL A 147 -14.06 2.78 8.53
N ALA A 148 -14.31 4.07 8.78
CA ALA A 148 -15.35 4.51 9.71
C ALA A 148 -16.76 4.07 9.24
N VAL A 149 -16.99 4.05 7.92
CA VAL A 149 -18.24 3.50 7.36
C VAL A 149 -18.41 2.02 7.75
N TRP A 150 -17.35 1.24 7.81
CA TRP A 150 -17.45 -0.17 8.21
C TRP A 150 -17.86 -0.36 9.66
N ALA A 151 -17.51 0.57 10.54
CA ALA A 151 -17.85 0.52 11.95
C ALA A 151 -19.29 0.96 12.23
N ALA A 152 -19.95 1.60 11.26
CA ALA A 152 -21.34 2.04 11.35
C ALA A 152 -22.34 0.99 10.83
N ASP A 153 -21.87 -0.02 10.09
CA ASP A 153 -22.64 -1.17 9.59
C ASP A 153 -22.63 -2.34 10.61
#